data_AF-A0A0B7BXZ4-F1
#
_entry.id   AF-A0A0B7BXZ4-F1
#
_cell.length_a   1.000
_cell.length_b   1.000
_cell.length_c   1.000
_cell.angle_alpha   90.00
_cell.angle_beta   90.00
_cell.angle_gamma   90.00
#
_symmetry.space_group_name_H-M   'P 1'
#
loop_
_entity.id
_entity.type
_entity.pdbx_description
1 polymer ?
#
loop_
_entity_poly.entity_id
_entity_poly.type
_entity_poly.pdbx_seq_one_letter_code
_entity_poly.pdbx_strand_id
1 'polypeptide(L)'
;GKTFNAQRLLQYLVTSAGSVNSTLTVEKLNSVYTLMSAFGTCKTRLTNNASRFTHIFTVDFDQGGQICSAFVRAQMLEKTRVIQRTDGEQTFNVFILLLAGSDNNLREDLLLQ
;
A
#
# COMPACT_ATOMS: atom_id res chain seq x y z
N GLY A 1 -3.68 2.53 13.38
CA GLY A 1 -2.82 3.57 13.95
C GLY A 1 -1.52 3.74 13.18
N LYS A 2 -0.59 2.79 13.30
CA LYS A 2 0.78 2.86 12.74
C LYS A 2 0.86 3.34 11.28
N THR A 3 0.23 2.60 10.37
CA THR A 3 0.26 2.88 8.92
C THR A 3 -0.30 4.25 8.56
N PHE A 4 -1.43 4.61 9.17
CA PHE A 4 -2.08 5.90 8.93
C PHE A 4 -1.22 7.09 9.39
N ASN A 5 -0.60 6.98 10.57
CA ASN A 5 0.29 8.02 11.07
C ASN A 5 1.57 8.16 10.23
N ALA A 6 2.14 7.03 9.78
CA ALA A 6 3.30 7.05 8.88
C ALA A 6 2.98 7.75 7.54
N GLN A 7 1.82 7.45 6.95
CA GLN A 7 1.36 8.12 5.73
C GLN A 7 1.21 9.64 5.95
N ARG A 8 0.57 10.04 7.05
CA ARG A 8 0.38 11.47 7.38
C ARG A 8 1.71 12.20 7.59
N LEU A 9 2.68 11.56 8.25
CA LEU A 9 4.02 12.11 8.43
C LEU A 9 4.70 12.35 7.08
N LEU A 10 4.65 11.38 6.17
CA LEU A 10 5.23 11.52 4.83
C LEU A 10 4.51 12.59 4.00
N GLN A 11 3.18 12.68 4.07
CA GLN A 11 2.42 13.74 3.40
C GLN A 11 2.84 15.13 3.91
N TYR A 12 3.02 15.26 5.23
CA TYR A 12 3.51 16.49 5.83
C TYR A 12 4.91 16.84 5.32
N LEU A 13 5.85 15.89 5.33
CA LEU A 13 7.21 16.11 4.81
C LEU A 13 7.20 16.54 3.34
N VAL A 14 6.41 15.88 2.49
CA VAL A 14 6.28 16.24 1.07
C VAL A 14 5.71 17.65 0.90
N THR A 15 4.75 18.04 1.72
CA THR A 15 4.12 19.37 1.64
C THR A 15 5.03 20.47 2.16
N SER A 16 5.79 20.20 3.23
CA SER A 16 6.63 21.20 3.91
C SER A 16 8.00 21.36 3.26
N ALA A 17 8.68 20.27 2.89
CA ALA A 17 10.01 20.33 2.28
C ALA A 17 9.96 20.61 0.76
N GLY A 18 8.83 20.30 0.12
CA GLY A 18 8.72 20.29 -1.33
C GLY A 18 9.51 19.15 -1.96
N SER A 19 9.41 19.01 -3.29
CA SER A 19 10.16 18.00 -4.04
C SER A 19 10.75 18.60 -5.31
N VAL A 20 12.03 18.31 -5.53
CA VAL A 20 12.74 18.66 -6.76
C VAL A 20 12.04 17.99 -7.94
N ASN A 21 11.72 18.75 -8.99
CA ASN A 21 11.08 18.25 -10.23
C ASN A 21 9.79 17.42 -10.01
N SER A 22 9.08 17.63 -8.90
CA SER A 22 7.89 16.84 -8.55
C SER A 22 8.16 15.33 -8.52
N THR A 23 9.37 14.92 -8.13
CA THR A 23 9.76 13.51 -8.00
C THR A 23 8.79 12.76 -7.11
N LEU A 24 8.49 13.31 -5.93
CA LEU A 24 7.47 12.81 -5.00
C LEU A 24 6.39 13.86 -4.74
N THR A 25 5.15 13.54 -5.11
CA THR A 25 3.97 14.37 -4.80
C THR A 25 3.06 13.65 -3.80
N VAL A 26 2.18 14.39 -3.12
CA VAL A 26 1.17 13.81 -2.21
C VAL A 26 0.27 12.81 -2.95
N GLU A 27 -0.06 13.10 -4.20
CA GLU A 27 -0.84 12.20 -5.06
C GLU A 27 -0.10 10.89 -5.34
N LYS A 28 1.17 10.95 -5.79
CA LYS A 28 2.00 9.76 -6.00
C LYS A 28 2.14 8.94 -4.71
N LEU A 29 2.36 9.61 -3.58
CA LEU A 29 2.44 8.97 -2.28
C LEU A 29 1.15 8.22 -1.93
N ASN A 30 -0.01 8.85 -2.12
CA ASN A 30 -1.31 8.21 -1.89
C ASN A 30 -1.52 7.01 -2.80
N SER A 31 -1.15 7.10 -4.08
CA SER A 31 -1.23 5.98 -5.02
C SER A 31 -0.35 4.80 -4.59
N VAL A 32 0.86 5.06 -4.09
CA VAL A 32 1.74 4.01 -3.51
C VAL A 32 1.08 3.35 -2.31
N TYR A 33 0.50 4.13 -1.39
CA TYR A 33 -0.22 3.59 -0.23
C TYR A 33 -1.45 2.77 -0.62
N THR A 34 -2.18 3.19 -1.66
CA THR A 34 -3.30 2.41 -2.22
C THR A 34 -2.84 1.05 -2.73
N LEU A 35 -1.76 1.01 -3.52
CA LEU A 35 -1.18 -0.24 -4.00
C LEU A 35 -0.72 -1.13 -2.84
N MET A 36 0.00 -0.56 -1.88
CA MET A 36 0.44 -1.27 -0.68
C MET A 36 -0.72 -1.83 0.14
N SER A 37 -1.81 -1.10 0.24
CA SER A 37 -3.02 -1.57 0.93
C SER A 37 -3.69 -2.70 0.15
N ALA A 38 -3.78 -2.62 -1.17
CA ALA A 38 -4.37 -3.69 -1.96
C ALA A 38 -3.61 -5.02 -1.76
N PHE A 39 -2.29 -5.00 -1.90
CA PHE A 39 -1.48 -6.23 -1.89
C PHE A 39 -1.03 -6.69 -0.51
N GLY A 40 -0.96 -5.79 0.47
CA GLY A 40 -0.30 -6.05 1.75
C GLY A 40 -1.22 -5.99 2.97
N THR A 41 -2.49 -5.63 2.80
CA THR A 41 -3.44 -5.60 3.91
C THR A 41 -4.61 -6.56 3.74
N CYS A 42 -5.20 -6.94 4.86
CA CYS A 42 -6.37 -7.80 4.91
C CYS A 42 -7.30 -7.38 6.06
N LYS A 43 -8.54 -7.86 5.99
CA LYS A 43 -9.48 -7.80 7.11
C LYS A 43 -9.19 -8.92 8.11
N THR A 44 -9.10 -8.54 9.37
CA THR A 44 -8.94 -9.41 10.55
C THR A 44 -10.13 -9.22 11.48
N ARG A 45 -10.27 -10.05 12.52
CA ARG A 45 -11.34 -9.87 13.53
C ARG A 45 -11.26 -8.53 14.27
N LEU A 46 -10.05 -8.01 14.45
CA LEU A 46 -9.79 -6.80 15.24
C LEU A 46 -9.76 -5.52 14.39
N THR A 47 -9.35 -5.62 13.12
CA THR A 47 -9.18 -4.46 12.25
C THR A 47 -9.51 -4.79 10.80
N ASN A 48 -10.13 -3.84 10.10
CA ASN A 48 -10.47 -4.00 8.68
C ASN A 48 -9.29 -3.77 7.72
N ASN A 49 -8.16 -3.23 8.20
CA ASN A 49 -7.02 -2.89 7.37
C ASN A 49 -5.69 -3.24 8.07
N ALA A 50 -5.50 -4.51 8.39
CA ALA A 50 -4.28 -5.00 9.04
C ALA A 50 -3.16 -5.14 8.00
N SER A 51 -2.05 -4.42 8.16
CA SER A 51 -0.83 -4.66 7.38
C SER A 51 -0.21 -6.00 7.77
N ARG A 52 0.01 -6.90 6.81
CA ARG A 52 0.64 -8.22 6.98
C ARG A 52 2.00 -8.32 6.29
N PHE A 53 2.68 -7.18 6.23
CA PHE A 53 4.02 -7.01 5.70
C PHE A 53 4.66 -5.76 6.33
N THR A 54 5.97 -5.64 6.22
CA THR A 54 6.72 -4.45 6.57
C THR A 54 6.94 -3.60 5.32
N HIS A 55 6.53 -2.34 5.36
CA HIS A 55 6.97 -1.34 4.39
C HIS A 55 8.00 -0.38 4.99
N ILE A 56 9.10 -0.18 4.27
CA ILE A 56 10.15 0.77 4.62
C ILE A 56 10.14 1.85 3.54
N PHE A 57 9.81 3.07 3.93
CA PHE A 57 9.82 4.23 3.05
C PHE A 57 11.08 5.05 3.35
N THR A 58 11.94 5.20 2.35
CA THR A 58 13.16 6.01 2.40
C THR A 58 12.92 7.28 1.60
N VAL A 59 13.28 8.42 2.17
CA VAL A 59 13.18 9.74 1.54
C VAL A 59 14.54 10.39 1.63
N ASP A 60 15.07 10.79 0.49
CA ASP A 60 16.36 11.46 0.40
C ASP A 60 16.16 12.95 0.16
N PHE A 61 16.96 13.75 0.85
CA PHE A 61 16.95 15.21 0.77
C PHE A 61 18.23 15.72 0.13
N ASP A 62 18.12 16.78 -0.65
CA ASP A 62 19.28 17.50 -1.17
C ASP A 62 19.87 18.47 -0.13
N GLN A 63 20.92 19.20 -0.51
CA GLN A 63 21.55 20.20 0.35
C GLN A 63 20.63 21.38 0.69
N GLY A 64 19.60 21.63 -0.11
CA GLY A 64 18.58 22.65 0.12
C GLY A 64 17.44 22.17 1.03
N GLY A 65 17.45 20.91 1.47
CA GLY A 65 16.40 20.32 2.28
C GLY A 65 15.15 19.95 1.49
N GLN A 66 15.23 19.90 0.16
CA GLN A 66 14.12 19.46 -0.70
C GLN A 66 14.20 17.96 -0.96
N ILE A 67 13.04 17.31 -1.12
CA ILE A 67 12.99 15.88 -1.44
C ILE A 67 13.46 15.67 -2.88
N CYS A 68 14.59 14.99 -3.05
CA CYS A 68 15.17 14.68 -4.36
C CYS A 68 14.85 13.25 -4.82
N SER A 69 14.61 12.33 -3.88
CA SER A 69 14.42 10.91 -4.15
C SER A 69 13.52 10.26 -3.08
N ALA A 70 12.79 9.22 -3.47
CA ALA A 70 12.05 8.39 -2.54
C ALA A 70 11.97 6.94 -3.02
N PHE A 71 12.08 6.00 -2.08
CA PHE A 71 12.06 4.57 -2.37
C PHE A 71 11.24 3.82 -1.34
N VAL A 72 10.54 2.78 -1.78
CA VAL A 72 9.76 1.92 -0.89
C VAL A 72 10.18 0.46 -1.02
N ARG A 73 10.47 -0.19 0.11
CA ARG A 73 10.74 -1.63 0.20
C ARG A 73 9.62 -2.33 0.93
N ALA A 74 9.07 -3.38 0.33
CA ALA A 74 8.18 -4.31 1.00
C ALA A 74 8.98 -5.55 1.46
N GLN A 75 8.86 -5.94 2.72
CA GLN A 75 9.56 -7.06 3.33
C GLN A 75 8.63 -7.87 4.23
N MET A 76 8.99 -9.13 4.49
CA MET A 76 8.31 -10.02 5.43
C MET A 76 6.79 -10.13 5.22
N LEU A 77 6.37 -10.27 3.96
CA LEU A 77 4.97 -10.55 3.64
C LEU A 77 4.55 -11.90 4.26
N GLU A 78 3.39 -11.94 4.91
CA GLU A 78 2.77 -13.18 5.40
C GLU A 78 2.26 -14.04 4.24
N LYS A 79 3.19 -14.70 3.54
CA LYS A 79 2.89 -15.47 2.32
C LYS A 79 1.83 -16.57 2.53
N THR A 80 1.80 -17.18 3.72
CA THR A 80 0.85 -18.24 4.06
C THR A 80 -0.61 -17.78 3.98
N ARG A 81 -0.87 -16.48 4.16
CA ARG A 81 -2.24 -15.92 4.10
C ARG A 81 -2.93 -16.10 2.74
N VAL A 82 -2.14 -16.24 1.68
CA VAL A 82 -2.66 -16.48 0.33
C VAL A 82 -3.45 -17.79 0.28
N ILE A 83 -2.94 -18.84 0.94
CA ILE A 83 -3.51 -20.19 0.90
C ILE A 83 -4.29 -20.57 2.17
N GLN A 84 -3.96 -19.96 3.31
CA GLN A 84 -4.53 -20.30 4.62
C GLN A 84 -5.02 -19.03 5.30
N ARG A 85 -6.23 -19.08 5.86
CA ARG A 85 -6.83 -17.94 6.56
C ARG A 85 -7.32 -18.41 7.92
N THR A 86 -7.09 -17.60 8.93
CA THR A 86 -7.69 -17.82 10.25
C THR A 86 -9.20 -17.63 10.14
N ASP A 87 -9.98 -18.43 10.87
CA ASP A 87 -11.44 -18.35 10.85
C ASP A 87 -11.93 -16.92 11.14
N GLY A 88 -12.82 -16.41 10.28
CA GLY A 88 -13.34 -15.05 10.37
C GLY A 88 -12.40 -13.95 9.87
N GLU A 89 -11.28 -14.30 9.25
CA GLU A 89 -10.40 -13.37 8.55
C GLU A 89 -10.48 -13.55 7.02
N GLN A 90 -10.05 -12.53 6.29
CA GLN A 90 -9.97 -12.55 4.83
C GLN A 90 -8.52 -12.67 4.34
N THR A 91 -8.37 -13.03 3.06
CA THR A 91 -7.09 -12.92 2.35
C THR A 91 -6.77 -11.46 2.04
N PHE A 92 -5.67 -11.21 1.32
CA PHE A 92 -5.28 -9.87 0.88
C PHE A 92 -6.38 -9.21 0.05
N ASN A 93 -6.54 -7.89 0.26
CA ASN A 93 -7.60 -7.10 -0.35
C ASN A 93 -7.57 -7.15 -1.89
N VAL A 94 -6.40 -7.33 -2.51
CA VAL A 94 -6.26 -7.42 -3.97
C VAL A 94 -7.15 -8.49 -4.60
N PHE A 95 -7.31 -9.65 -3.95
CA PHE A 95 -8.17 -10.72 -4.48
C PHE A 95 -9.64 -10.34 -4.42
N ILE A 96 -10.05 -9.64 -3.36
CA ILE A 96 -11.42 -9.15 -3.19
C ILE A 96 -11.72 -8.05 -4.19
N LEU A 97 -10.78 -7.11 -4.37
CA LEU A 97 -10.87 -6.02 -5.33
C LEU A 97 -10.91 -6.54 -6.77
N LEU A 98 -10.12 -7.57 -7.10
CA LEU A 98 -10.15 -8.20 -8.41
C LEU A 98 -11.54 -8.81 -8.68
N LEU A 99 -12.06 -9.65 -7.77
CA LEU A 99 -13.37 -10.29 -7.98
C LEU A 99 -14.51 -9.27 -8.05
N ALA A 100 -14.50 -8.24 -7.18
CA ALA A 100 -15.53 -7.22 -7.15
C ALA A 100 -15.45 -6.22 -8.32
N GLY A 101 -14.24 -5.96 -8.83
CA GLY A 101 -13.98 -4.96 -9.86
C GLY A 101 -13.86 -5.50 -11.29
N SER A 102 -13.84 -6.83 -11.48
CA SER A 102 -13.73 -7.43 -12.81
C SER A 102 -15.07 -7.38 -13.55
N ASP A 103 -15.03 -6.91 -14.80
CA ASP A 103 -16.14 -6.99 -15.75
C ASP A 103 -16.28 -8.40 -16.33
N ASN A 104 -17.32 -8.63 -17.14
CA ASN A 104 -17.61 -9.96 -17.69
C ASN A 104 -16.46 -10.48 -18.55
N ASN A 105 -15.85 -9.61 -19.37
CA ASN A 105 -14.74 -9.98 -20.23
C ASN A 105 -13.52 -10.44 -19.40
N LEU A 106 -13.13 -9.64 -18.41
CA LEU A 106 -11.99 -9.98 -17.55
C LEU A 106 -12.25 -11.23 -16.70
N ARG A 107 -13.50 -11.45 -16.28
CA ARG A 107 -13.91 -12.67 -15.56
C ARG A 107 -13.78 -13.91 -16.43
N GLU A 108 -14.20 -13.85 -17.69
CA GLU A 108 -14.04 -14.94 -18.65
C GLU A 108 -12.56 -15.20 -18.95
N ASP A 109 -11.80 -14.15 -19.25
CA ASP A 109 -10.36 -14.24 -19.58
C ASP A 109 -9.52 -14.84 -18.44
N LEU A 110 -9.84 -14.48 -17.20
CA LEU A 110 -9.12 -14.94 -16.00
C LEU A 110 -9.80 -16.11 -15.28
N LEU A 111 -10.89 -16.65 -15.83
CA LEU A 111 -11.67 -17.76 -15.27
C LEU A 111 -12.12 -17.51 -13.82
N LEU A 112 -12.55 -16.28 -13.53
CA LEU A 112 -12.99 -15.87 -12.19
C LEU A 112 -14.45 -16.26 -11.95
N GLN A 113 -14.73 -16.78 -10.76
CA GLN A 113 -16.08 -17.18 -10.30
C GLN A 113 -16.66 -16.15 -9.32
#